data_AF-A0A9X0LB91-F1
#
_entry.id   AF-A0A9X0LB91-F1
#
_cell.length_a   1.000
_cell.length_b   1.000
_cell.length_c   1.000
_cell.angle_alpha   90.00
_cell.angle_beta   90.00
_cell.angle_gamma   90.00
#
_symmetry.space_group_name_H-M   'P 1'
#
loop_
_entity.id
_entity.type
_entity.pdbx_description
1 polymer ?
#
loop_
_entity_poly.entity_id
_entity_poly.type
_entity_poly.pdbx_seq_one_letter_code
_entity_poly.pdbx_strand_id
1 'polypeptide(L)'
;MFIRRRAYAERHARRYYILSAEHGLVLPETVLAPYDTALAEQSKDYRRVWGQWVAAKLMRAESKVRDRVVEIHAGDEYAQAIVLLLTQAGATVRRPLAGLPLGEQLAWYDRQPQPPAPEQPVAPTKPPETIRPLAPTGTPAPVRPDARAVVTALLKYGREHQAERAGTPPRFTPHPEANTLILTDPFAFLLTVIFDQGIPAERAWKAPYDLRQRLGHLDPARLVAEPEQVRAAVAQPTALHRFINNMPGWLVAAAILVVN
;
A
#
# COMPACT_ATOMS: atom_id res chain seq x y z
N MET A 1 4.93 7.78 3.04
CA MET A 1 4.16 8.22 4.22
C MET A 1 4.10 7.15 5.31
N PHE A 2 3.51 5.99 5.06
CA PHE A 2 3.34 4.90 6.05
C PHE A 2 4.63 4.51 6.79
N ILE A 3 5.76 4.37 6.07
CA ILE A 3 7.07 4.02 6.65
C ILE A 3 7.48 5.00 7.76
N ARG A 4 7.32 6.32 7.56
CA ARG A 4 7.65 7.34 8.57
C ARG A 4 6.75 7.24 9.80
N ARG A 5 5.43 7.03 9.59
CA ARG A 5 4.46 6.84 10.69
C ARG A 5 4.80 5.62 11.52
N ARG A 6 5.09 4.50 10.86
CA ARG A 6 5.50 3.24 11.50
C ARG A 6 6.78 3.42 12.30
N ALA A 7 7.81 3.98 11.68
CA ALA A 7 9.10 4.19 12.34
C ALA A 7 8.98 5.12 13.56
N TYR A 8 8.11 6.14 13.50
CA TYR A 8 7.80 6.99 14.65
C TYR A 8 7.11 6.20 15.77
N ALA A 9 6.07 5.42 15.44
CA ALA A 9 5.32 4.62 16.40
C ALA A 9 6.19 3.55 17.07
N GLU A 10 7.06 2.87 16.32
CA GLU A 10 8.02 1.90 16.86
C GLU A 10 8.99 2.51 17.87
N ARG A 11 9.32 3.80 17.73
CA ARG A 11 10.23 4.53 18.65
C ARG A 11 9.54 5.12 19.88
N HIS A 12 8.30 5.59 19.74
CA HIS A 12 7.66 6.43 20.76
C HIS A 12 6.47 5.78 21.45
N ALA A 13 5.86 4.75 20.85
CA ALA A 13 4.71 4.08 21.43
C ALA A 13 5.12 2.81 22.15
N ARG A 14 4.56 2.59 23.35
CA ARG A 14 4.65 1.29 24.04
C ARG A 14 4.04 0.16 23.22
N ARG A 15 2.95 0.45 22.51
CA ARG A 15 2.27 -0.45 21.59
C ARG A 15 1.60 0.36 20.49
N TYR A 16 1.62 -0.15 19.26
CA TYR A 16 0.96 0.49 18.13
C TYR A 16 0.15 -0.51 17.33
N TYR A 17 -0.82 0.01 16.60
CA TYR A 17 -1.75 -0.75 15.77
C TYR A 17 -1.88 -0.09 14.41
N ILE A 18 -2.24 -0.87 13.41
CA ILE A 18 -2.53 -0.41 12.05
C ILE A 18 -4.06 -0.36 11.90
N LEU A 19 -4.57 0.75 11.35
CA LEU A 19 -5.97 0.86 10.97
C LEU A 19 -6.14 0.43 9.51
N SER A 20 -7.04 -0.51 9.29
CA SER A 20 -7.42 -1.07 7.99
C SER A 20 -8.90 -0.84 7.76
N ALA A 21 -9.29 -0.39 6.56
CA ALA A 21 -10.71 -0.23 6.22
C ALA A 21 -11.47 -1.55 6.32
N GLU A 22 -10.88 -2.66 5.87
CA GLU A 22 -11.52 -3.97 5.87
C GLU A 22 -11.37 -4.71 7.21
N HIS A 23 -10.19 -4.63 7.83
CA HIS A 23 -9.87 -5.44 9.02
C HIS A 23 -9.94 -4.68 10.34
N GLY A 24 -10.14 -3.36 10.29
CA GLY A 24 -10.29 -2.50 11.47
C GLY A 24 -8.95 -2.29 12.18
N LEU A 25 -8.83 -2.77 13.42
CA LEU A 25 -7.60 -2.70 14.22
C LEU A 25 -6.75 -3.94 14.00
N VAL A 26 -5.50 -3.75 13.58
CA VAL A 26 -4.57 -4.82 13.19
C VAL A 26 -3.23 -4.68 13.93
N LEU A 27 -2.63 -5.79 14.34
CA LEU A 27 -1.30 -5.79 14.94
C LEU A 27 -0.22 -5.67 13.85
N PRO A 28 0.91 -4.97 14.10
CA PRO A 28 1.94 -4.72 13.09
C PRO A 28 2.53 -5.96 12.41
N GLU A 29 2.56 -7.08 13.12
CA GLU A 29 3.05 -8.39 12.68
C GLU A 29 1.99 -9.22 11.93
N THR A 30 0.75 -8.74 11.85
CA THR A 30 -0.34 -9.46 11.18
C THR A 30 -0.15 -9.42 9.68
N VAL A 31 -0.05 -10.60 9.06
CA VAL A 31 -0.04 -10.73 7.60
C VAL A 31 -1.47 -10.71 7.08
N LEU A 32 -1.76 -9.79 6.18
CA LEU A 32 -3.06 -9.64 5.53
C LEU A 32 -2.94 -10.01 4.05
N ALA A 33 -4.02 -10.55 3.48
CA ALA A 33 -4.12 -10.69 2.03
C ALA A 33 -4.21 -9.29 1.37
N PRO A 34 -3.80 -9.13 0.10
CA PRO A 34 -4.02 -7.88 -0.62
C PRO A 34 -5.50 -7.52 -0.68
N TYR A 35 -5.81 -6.26 -0.46
CA TYR A 35 -7.16 -5.70 -0.56
C TYR A 35 -7.12 -4.25 -1.04
N ASP A 36 -8.22 -3.78 -1.63
CA ASP A 36 -8.37 -2.41 -2.13
C ASP A 36 -9.66 -1.81 -1.60
N THR A 37 -9.63 -1.36 -0.34
CA THR A 37 -10.78 -0.71 0.31
C THR A 37 -10.30 0.54 1.02
N ALA A 38 -10.86 1.69 0.64
CA ALA A 38 -10.62 2.96 1.30
C ALA A 38 -11.82 3.33 2.18
N LEU A 39 -11.57 3.60 3.47
CA LEU A 39 -12.62 4.02 4.41
C LEU A 39 -13.30 5.35 3.99
N ALA A 40 -12.58 6.21 3.26
CA ALA A 40 -13.08 7.47 2.73
C ALA A 40 -14.21 7.28 1.70
N GLU A 41 -14.18 6.18 0.94
CA GLU A 41 -15.16 5.87 -0.11
C GLU A 41 -16.44 5.23 0.44
N GLN A 42 -16.42 4.83 1.72
CA GLN A 42 -17.55 4.16 2.36
C GLN A 42 -18.64 5.14 2.80
N SER A 43 -19.84 4.62 3.09
CA SER A 43 -20.93 5.44 3.61
C SER A 43 -20.64 5.98 5.02
N LYS A 44 -21.36 7.04 5.43
CA LYS A 44 -21.26 7.57 6.80
C LYS A 44 -21.63 6.51 7.84
N ASP A 45 -22.64 5.70 7.57
CA ASP A 45 -23.05 4.61 8.46
C ASP A 45 -22.00 3.50 8.54
N TYR A 46 -21.39 3.13 7.40
CA TYR A 46 -20.29 2.17 7.41
C TYR A 46 -19.15 2.67 8.30
N ARG A 47 -18.71 3.92 8.12
CA ARG A 47 -17.65 4.53 8.94
C ARG A 47 -17.99 4.56 10.43
N ARG A 48 -19.25 4.81 10.78
CA ARG A 48 -19.73 4.80 12.16
C ARG A 48 -19.63 3.41 12.79
N VAL A 49 -20.13 2.38 12.10
CA VAL A 49 -20.06 0.99 12.56
C VAL A 49 -18.61 0.50 12.63
N TRP A 50 -17.81 0.83 11.61
CA TRP A 50 -16.37 0.56 11.58
C TRP A 50 -15.66 1.18 12.80
N GLY A 51 -15.98 2.43 13.13
CA GLY A 51 -15.42 3.13 14.29
C GLY A 51 -15.75 2.44 15.61
N GLN A 52 -17.01 2.05 15.80
CA GLN A 52 -17.47 1.29 16.99
C GLN A 52 -16.71 -0.03 17.12
N TRP A 53 -16.57 -0.76 16.02
CA TRP A 53 -15.85 -2.03 15.98
C TRP A 53 -14.36 -1.89 16.33
N VAL A 54 -13.70 -0.88 15.77
CA VAL A 54 -12.28 -0.59 16.04
C VAL A 54 -12.05 -0.18 17.48
N ALA A 55 -12.90 0.71 18.01
CA ALA A 55 -12.80 1.16 19.39
C ALA A 55 -13.01 -0.02 20.37
N ALA A 56 -13.99 -0.88 20.11
CA ALA A 56 -14.22 -2.09 20.89
C ALA A 56 -13.03 -3.06 20.83
N LYS A 57 -12.43 -3.27 19.64
CA LYS A 57 -11.21 -4.07 19.49
C LYS A 57 -10.06 -3.49 20.31
N LEU A 58 -9.86 -2.17 20.28
CA LEU A 58 -8.79 -1.52 21.04
C LEU A 58 -9.01 -1.67 22.56
N MET A 59 -10.24 -1.43 23.03
CA MET A 59 -10.60 -1.59 24.45
C MET A 59 -10.48 -3.04 24.93
N ARG A 60 -10.62 -4.01 24.03
CA ARG A 60 -10.38 -5.43 24.34
C ARG A 60 -8.90 -5.78 24.36
N ALA A 61 -8.13 -5.23 23.43
CA ALA A 61 -6.69 -5.48 23.31
C ALA A 61 -5.88 -4.81 24.44
N GLU A 62 -6.33 -3.65 24.90
CA GLU A 62 -5.70 -2.87 25.96
C GLU A 62 -6.53 -2.94 27.24
N SER A 63 -5.98 -3.60 28.27
CA SER A 63 -6.67 -3.83 29.56
C SER A 63 -7.14 -2.56 30.27
N LYS A 64 -6.55 -1.39 29.95
CA LYS A 64 -7.06 -0.08 30.38
C LYS A 64 -6.75 0.99 29.36
N VAL A 65 -7.77 1.38 28.58
CA VAL A 65 -7.73 2.55 27.67
C VAL A 65 -8.00 3.87 28.43
N ARG A 66 -8.76 3.82 29.53
CA ARG A 66 -9.03 4.98 30.39
C ARG A 66 -7.73 5.54 30.98
N ASP A 67 -7.62 6.87 31.01
CA ASP A 67 -6.45 7.62 31.48
C ASP A 67 -5.18 7.40 30.64
N ARG A 68 -5.29 6.79 29.45
CA ARG A 68 -4.17 6.64 28.51
C ARG A 68 -4.20 7.73 27.44
N VAL A 69 -3.02 8.04 26.94
CA VAL A 69 -2.88 8.83 25.71
C VAL A 69 -2.95 7.90 24.52
N VAL A 70 -3.91 8.11 23.63
CA VAL A 70 -3.99 7.43 22.34
C VAL A 70 -3.65 8.43 21.25
N GLU A 71 -2.48 8.28 20.64
CA GLU A 71 -2.03 9.14 19.56
C GLU A 71 -2.37 8.51 18.19
N ILE A 72 -3.08 9.25 17.34
CA ILE A 72 -3.56 8.78 16.04
C ILE A 72 -2.82 9.51 14.93
N HIS A 73 -2.06 8.74 14.16
CA HIS A 73 -1.37 9.20 12.94
C HIS A 73 -2.07 8.79 11.64
N ALA A 74 -3.22 8.11 11.74
CA ALA A 74 -4.01 7.72 10.57
C ALA A 74 -4.66 8.94 9.90
N GLY A 75 -5.13 8.75 8.67
CA GLY A 75 -5.86 9.79 7.93
C GLY A 75 -7.13 10.24 8.68
N ASP A 76 -7.64 11.42 8.31
CA ASP A 76 -8.70 12.08 9.05
C ASP A 76 -10.01 11.27 9.07
N GLU A 77 -10.35 10.55 8.00
CA GLU A 77 -11.54 9.70 7.93
C GLU A 77 -11.49 8.54 8.94
N TYR A 78 -10.30 7.97 9.15
CA TYR A 78 -10.06 6.94 10.14
C TYR A 78 -10.10 7.52 11.55
N ALA A 79 -9.44 8.66 11.77
CA ALA A 79 -9.37 9.29 13.08
C ALA A 79 -10.75 9.74 13.57
N GLN A 80 -11.51 10.44 12.71
CA GLN A 80 -12.85 10.94 13.05
C GLN A 80 -13.81 9.81 13.47
N ALA A 81 -13.68 8.62 12.88
CA ALA A 81 -14.52 7.48 13.21
C ALA A 81 -14.31 6.95 14.64
N ILE A 82 -13.16 7.18 15.27
CA ILE A 82 -12.82 6.59 16.57
C ILE A 82 -12.56 7.61 17.69
N VAL A 83 -12.23 8.87 17.38
CA VAL A 83 -11.87 9.89 18.39
C VAL A 83 -12.93 10.00 19.48
N LEU A 84 -14.21 10.17 19.10
CA LEU A 84 -15.29 10.35 20.08
C LEU A 84 -15.42 9.14 21.01
N LEU A 85 -15.35 7.93 20.45
CA LEU A 85 -15.50 6.68 21.20
C LEU A 85 -14.36 6.48 22.20
N LEU A 86 -13.13 6.81 21.81
CA LEU A 86 -11.96 6.71 22.68
C LEU A 86 -11.99 7.76 23.79
N THR A 87 -12.37 9.00 23.46
CA THR A 87 -12.57 10.07 24.45
C THR A 87 -13.67 9.70 25.45
N GLN A 88 -14.79 9.15 24.98
CA GLN A 88 -15.89 8.68 25.85
C GLN A 88 -15.47 7.50 26.75
N ALA A 89 -14.54 6.66 26.29
CA ALA A 89 -13.93 5.62 27.13
C ALA A 89 -12.91 6.16 28.15
N GLY A 90 -12.64 7.47 28.14
CA GLY A 90 -11.75 8.16 29.05
C GLY A 90 -10.28 8.20 28.59
N ALA A 91 -9.99 7.97 27.31
CA ALA A 91 -8.66 8.21 26.77
C ALA A 91 -8.46 9.70 26.44
N THR A 92 -7.22 10.17 26.57
CA THR A 92 -6.78 11.43 25.98
C THR A 92 -6.33 11.17 24.55
N VAL A 93 -7.10 11.63 23.55
CA VAL A 93 -6.77 11.40 22.15
C VAL A 93 -5.90 12.54 21.61
N ARG A 94 -4.75 12.21 21.00
CA ARG A 94 -3.87 13.16 20.30
C ARG A 94 -3.87 12.91 18.80
N ARG A 95 -3.87 13.99 18.02
CA ARG A 95 -3.80 13.95 16.56
C ARG A 95 -2.77 14.99 16.08
N PRO A 96 -1.47 14.74 16.27
CA PRO A 96 -0.42 15.74 16.02
C PRO A 96 -0.34 16.20 14.56
N LEU A 97 -0.92 15.42 13.64
CA LEU A 97 -0.89 15.70 12.21
C LEU A 97 -2.23 16.20 11.64
N ALA A 98 -3.25 16.39 12.48
CA ALA A 98 -4.57 16.83 12.00
C ALA A 98 -4.45 18.19 11.30
N GLY A 99 -5.00 18.29 10.09
CA GLY A 99 -5.01 19.53 9.30
C GLY A 99 -3.68 19.92 8.65
N LEU A 100 -2.57 19.23 8.93
CA LEU A 100 -1.29 19.54 8.30
C LEU A 100 -1.23 19.01 6.86
N PRO A 101 -0.73 19.78 5.88
CA PRO A 101 -0.48 19.27 4.53
C PRO A 101 0.64 18.21 4.53
N LEU A 102 0.68 17.36 3.51
CA LEU A 102 1.57 16.20 3.46
C LEU A 102 3.05 16.55 3.68
N GLY A 103 3.52 17.65 3.10
CA GLY A 103 4.90 18.12 3.27
C GLY A 103 5.24 18.46 4.72
N GLU A 104 4.33 19.16 5.41
CA GLU A 104 4.50 19.50 6.83
C GLU A 104 4.38 18.28 7.74
N GLN A 105 3.54 17.30 7.40
CA GLN A 105 3.50 16.04 8.15
C GLN A 105 4.83 15.28 8.05
N LEU A 106 5.47 15.27 6.87
CA LEU A 106 6.79 14.66 6.69
C LEU A 106 7.85 15.39 7.51
N ALA A 107 7.89 16.73 7.42
CA ALA A 107 8.80 17.55 8.21
C ALA A 107 8.56 17.41 9.73
N TRP A 108 7.31 17.20 10.16
CA TRP A 108 6.99 16.93 11.56
C TRP A 108 7.70 15.68 12.07
N TYR A 109 7.68 14.57 11.31
CA TYR A 109 8.36 13.33 11.69
C TYR A 109 9.88 13.48 11.77
N ASP A 110 10.47 14.25 10.86
CA ASP A 110 11.92 14.44 10.80
C ASP A 110 12.43 15.32 11.96
N ARG A 111 11.56 16.14 12.56
CA ARG A 111 11.88 16.97 13.74
C ARG A 111 11.69 16.26 15.08
N GLN A 112 11.14 15.05 15.11
CA GLN A 112 10.87 14.38 16.38
C GLN A 112 12.18 13.91 17.03
N PRO A 113 12.40 14.23 18.32
CA PRO A 113 13.62 13.84 19.01
C PRO A 113 13.76 12.32 19.00
N GLN A 114 14.97 11.85 18.71
CA GLN A 114 15.28 10.44 18.86
C GLN A 114 15.31 10.13 20.36
N PRO A 115 14.49 9.19 20.87
CA PRO A 115 14.60 8.79 22.27
C PRO A 115 16.03 8.27 22.53
N PRO A 116 16.58 8.47 23.74
CA PRO A 116 17.88 7.90 24.08
C PRO A 116 17.87 6.40 23.77
N ALA A 117 18.99 5.90 23.26
CA ALA A 117 19.15 4.49 22.95
C ALA A 117 18.73 3.67 24.18
N PRO A 118 17.88 2.64 24.05
CA PRO A 118 17.50 1.84 25.19
C PRO A 118 18.77 1.21 25.80
N GLU A 119 18.96 1.39 27.11
CA GLU A 119 19.90 0.55 27.87
C GLU A 119 19.37 -0.88 27.81
N GLN A 120 19.95 -1.64 26.89
CA GLN A 120 19.67 -3.03 26.57
C GLN A 120 18.32 -3.30 25.87
N PRO A 121 18.30 -4.19 24.87
CA PRO A 121 17.05 -4.64 24.27
C PRO A 121 16.25 -5.40 25.34
N VAL A 122 15.10 -4.84 25.73
CA VAL A 122 14.10 -5.60 26.47
C VAL A 122 13.69 -6.76 25.56
N ALA A 123 14.17 -7.96 25.89
CA ALA A 123 13.80 -9.19 25.21
C ALA A 123 12.27 -9.25 25.08
N PRO A 124 11.72 -9.79 23.98
CA PRO A 124 10.29 -9.94 23.82
C PRO A 124 9.75 -10.67 25.05
N THR A 125 8.96 -9.96 25.85
CA THR A 125 8.27 -10.57 26.99
C THR A 125 7.41 -11.69 26.43
N LYS A 126 7.53 -12.89 27.01
CA LYS A 126 6.71 -14.06 26.67
C LYS A 126 5.24 -13.62 26.60
N PRO A 127 4.47 -14.12 25.62
CA PRO A 127 3.08 -13.71 25.46
C PRO A 127 2.31 -13.95 26.78
N PRO A 128 1.67 -12.93 27.36
CA PRO A 128 0.61 -13.17 28.32
C PRO A 128 -0.54 -13.88 27.60
N GLU A 129 -1.19 -14.76 28.34
CA GLU A 129 -2.17 -15.74 27.88
C GLU A 129 -3.13 -15.25 26.80
N THR A 130 -3.35 -16.14 25.84
CA THR A 130 -4.16 -15.98 24.65
C THR A 130 -5.56 -15.46 25.01
N ILE A 131 -5.86 -14.20 24.68
CA ILE A 131 -7.25 -13.75 24.57
C ILE A 131 -7.85 -14.53 23.41
N ARG A 132 -8.57 -15.62 23.71
CA ARG A 132 -9.35 -16.39 22.73
C ARG A 132 -10.39 -15.46 22.10
N PRO A 133 -10.36 -15.21 20.78
CA PRO A 133 -11.47 -14.55 20.11
C PRO A 133 -12.71 -15.44 20.26
N LEU A 134 -13.86 -14.86 20.66
CA LEU A 134 -15.13 -15.45 20.27
C LEU A 134 -15.20 -15.29 18.75
N ALA A 135 -14.79 -16.33 18.04
CA ALA A 135 -15.07 -16.47 16.62
C ALA A 135 -16.57 -16.78 16.47
N PRO A 136 -17.26 -16.28 15.43
CA PRO A 136 -18.40 -17.01 14.92
C PRO A 136 -17.95 -18.45 14.69
N THR A 137 -18.67 -19.41 15.26
CA THR A 137 -18.35 -20.84 15.20
C THR A 137 -18.18 -21.26 13.74
N GLY A 138 -16.95 -21.65 13.37
CA GLY A 138 -16.70 -22.41 12.14
C GLY A 138 -15.75 -21.82 11.09
N THR A 139 -14.83 -20.91 11.40
CA THR A 139 -13.74 -20.60 10.44
C THR A 139 -12.52 -21.50 10.71
N PRO A 140 -12.08 -22.32 9.75
CA PRO A 140 -10.88 -23.14 9.90
C PRO A 140 -9.65 -22.26 10.17
N ALA A 141 -8.65 -22.80 10.87
CA ALA A 141 -7.34 -22.17 11.01
C ALA A 141 -6.82 -21.75 9.61
N PRO A 142 -6.12 -20.61 9.48
CA PRO A 142 -5.55 -20.22 8.20
C PRO A 142 -4.58 -21.31 7.75
N VAL A 143 -5.01 -22.11 6.78
CA VAL A 143 -4.15 -23.07 6.08
C VAL A 143 -3.10 -22.20 5.41
N ARG A 144 -1.86 -22.22 5.92
CA ARG A 144 -0.72 -21.74 5.13
C ARG A 144 -0.61 -22.73 3.98
N PRO A 145 -0.93 -22.35 2.75
CA PRO A 145 -0.80 -23.28 1.66
C PRO A 145 0.67 -23.69 1.56
N ASP A 146 0.95 -24.97 1.36
CA ASP A 146 2.29 -25.38 0.95
C ASP A 146 2.64 -24.58 -0.31
N ALA A 147 3.68 -23.76 -0.24
CA ALA A 147 4.11 -22.91 -1.34
C ALA A 147 4.33 -23.75 -2.62
N ARG A 148 4.81 -24.99 -2.49
CA ARG A 148 4.96 -25.91 -3.63
C ARG A 148 3.62 -26.34 -4.20
N ALA A 149 2.64 -26.64 -3.34
CA ALA A 149 1.29 -26.99 -3.78
C ALA A 149 0.60 -25.80 -4.49
N VAL A 150 0.78 -24.56 -3.99
CA VAL A 150 0.27 -23.35 -4.65
C VAL A 150 0.93 -23.12 -5.99
N VAL A 151 2.27 -23.18 -6.06
CA VAL A 151 2.99 -23.04 -7.33
C VAL A 151 2.53 -24.09 -8.33
N THR A 152 2.38 -25.34 -7.88
CA THR A 152 1.90 -26.44 -8.74
C THR A 152 0.48 -26.17 -9.24
N ALA A 153 -0.41 -25.70 -8.37
CA ALA A 153 -1.79 -25.38 -8.72
C ALA A 153 -1.88 -24.19 -9.70
N LEU A 154 -1.11 -23.12 -9.48
CA LEU A 154 -1.06 -21.95 -10.36
C LEU A 154 -0.49 -22.31 -11.74
N LEU A 155 0.58 -23.12 -11.79
CA LEU A 155 1.14 -23.60 -13.05
C LEU A 155 0.17 -24.52 -13.80
N LYS A 156 -0.57 -25.37 -13.07
CA LYS A 156 -1.62 -26.22 -13.65
C LYS A 156 -2.74 -25.37 -14.24
N TYR A 157 -3.27 -24.43 -13.45
CA TYR A 157 -4.30 -23.48 -13.88
C TYR A 157 -3.84 -22.70 -15.12
N GLY A 158 -2.61 -22.17 -15.11
CA GLY A 158 -2.03 -21.45 -16.23
C GLY A 158 -2.02 -22.27 -17.52
N ARG A 159 -1.62 -23.55 -17.45
CA ARG A 159 -1.61 -24.47 -18.61
C ARG A 159 -3.01 -24.84 -19.09
N GLU A 160 -3.93 -25.16 -18.17
CA GLU A 160 -5.30 -25.56 -18.51
C GLU A 160 -6.05 -24.42 -19.20
N HIS A 161 -5.89 -23.19 -18.72
CA HIS A 161 -6.50 -21.99 -19.32
C HIS A 161 -5.67 -21.36 -20.45
N GLN A 162 -4.52 -21.95 -20.81
CA GLN A 162 -3.75 -21.54 -21.99
C GLN A 162 -4.45 -22.00 -23.28
N ALA A 163 -5.09 -23.17 -23.25
CA ALA A 163 -5.82 -23.73 -24.39
C ALA A 163 -7.11 -22.96 -24.70
N GLU A 164 -7.82 -22.48 -23.67
CA GLU A 164 -9.02 -21.62 -23.84
C GLU A 164 -8.68 -20.25 -24.46
N ARG A 165 -7.41 -19.84 -24.38
CA ARG A 165 -6.85 -18.63 -24.99
C ARG A 165 -6.09 -18.90 -26.29
N ALA A 166 -6.03 -20.15 -26.75
CA ALA A 166 -5.30 -20.50 -27.96
C ALA A 166 -5.90 -19.77 -29.17
N GLY A 167 -5.10 -18.92 -29.80
CA GLY A 167 -5.47 -18.18 -31.02
C GLY A 167 -5.91 -16.73 -30.83
N THR A 168 -6.14 -16.24 -29.60
CA THR A 168 -6.42 -14.81 -29.36
C THR A 168 -5.32 -14.20 -28.47
N PRO A 169 -4.54 -13.22 -28.98
CA PRO A 169 -3.52 -12.54 -28.19
C PRO A 169 -4.13 -11.92 -26.93
N PRO A 170 -3.40 -11.90 -25.80
CA PRO A 170 -3.86 -11.21 -24.59
C PRO A 170 -4.21 -9.75 -24.90
N ARG A 171 -5.36 -9.30 -24.40
CA ARG A 171 -5.81 -7.90 -24.51
C ARG A 171 -5.77 -7.25 -23.14
N PHE A 172 -4.75 -6.43 -22.91
CA PHE A 172 -4.51 -5.72 -21.66
C PHE A 172 -5.11 -4.31 -21.65
N THR A 173 -5.28 -3.74 -22.84
CA THR A 173 -5.86 -2.41 -23.04
C THR A 173 -6.71 -2.39 -24.31
N PRO A 174 -7.67 -1.47 -24.46
CA PRO A 174 -8.42 -1.33 -25.71
C PRO A 174 -7.58 -1.01 -26.95
N HIS A 175 -6.32 -0.58 -26.79
CA HIS A 175 -5.44 -0.13 -27.87
C HIS A 175 -4.60 -1.29 -28.47
N PRO A 176 -4.84 -1.70 -29.73
CA PRO A 176 -4.17 -2.86 -30.34
C PRO A 176 -2.64 -2.75 -30.40
N GLU A 177 -2.12 -1.61 -30.82
CA GLU A 177 -0.68 -1.36 -30.99
C GLU A 177 0.06 -1.33 -29.66
N ALA A 178 -0.60 -0.90 -28.59
CA ALA A 178 -0.04 -0.99 -27.24
C ALA A 178 0.07 -2.46 -26.81
N ASN A 179 -0.96 -3.28 -27.05
CA ASN A 179 -0.90 -4.72 -26.77
C ASN A 179 0.20 -5.41 -27.58
N THR A 180 0.35 -5.09 -28.87
CA THR A 180 1.45 -5.62 -29.68
C THR A 180 2.80 -5.24 -29.10
N LEU A 181 3.02 -3.95 -28.81
CA LEU A 181 4.29 -3.45 -28.28
C LEU A 181 4.73 -4.23 -27.03
N ILE A 182 3.87 -4.35 -26.03
CA ILE A 182 4.23 -4.97 -24.74
C ILE A 182 4.37 -6.49 -24.84
N LEU A 183 3.81 -7.12 -25.87
CA LEU A 183 3.99 -8.55 -26.13
C LEU A 183 5.28 -8.84 -26.90
N THR A 184 5.78 -7.87 -27.67
CA THR A 184 6.97 -8.05 -28.53
C THR A 184 8.24 -7.39 -28.00
N ASP A 185 8.11 -6.45 -27.06
CA ASP A 185 9.23 -5.68 -26.51
C ASP A 185 9.29 -5.90 -24.98
N PRO A 186 10.33 -6.62 -24.49
CA PRO A 186 10.46 -6.95 -23.06
C PRO A 186 10.72 -5.71 -22.21
N PHE A 187 11.36 -4.67 -22.76
CA PHE A 187 11.55 -3.42 -22.03
C PHE A 187 10.22 -2.67 -21.91
N ALA A 188 9.43 -2.60 -22.98
CA ALA A 188 8.08 -2.04 -22.91
C ALA A 188 7.21 -2.76 -21.86
N PHE A 189 7.30 -4.10 -21.79
CA PHE A 189 6.63 -4.88 -20.76
C PHE A 189 7.11 -4.54 -19.34
N LEU A 190 8.42 -4.40 -19.12
CA LEU A 190 8.94 -3.95 -17.82
C LEU A 190 8.36 -2.58 -17.43
N LEU A 191 8.28 -1.65 -18.39
CA LEU A 191 7.72 -0.33 -18.12
C LEU A 191 6.22 -0.40 -17.76
N THR A 192 5.41 -1.29 -18.35
CA THR A 192 4.00 -1.44 -17.94
C THR A 192 3.88 -1.79 -16.47
N VAL A 193 4.71 -2.74 -15.98
CA VAL A 193 4.71 -3.17 -14.58
C VAL A 193 5.07 -2.01 -13.65
N ILE A 194 5.99 -1.14 -14.05
CA ILE A 194 6.36 0.05 -13.27
C ILE A 194 5.22 1.08 -13.26
N PHE A 195 4.53 1.25 -14.39
CA PHE A 195 3.37 2.14 -14.50
C PHE A 195 2.15 1.66 -13.72
N ASP A 196 2.04 0.36 -13.42
CA ASP A 196 0.86 -0.26 -12.78
C ASP A 196 0.78 0.01 -11.27
N GLN A 197 0.90 1.28 -10.88
CA GLN A 197 0.94 1.73 -9.49
C GLN A 197 -0.14 2.78 -9.19
N GLY A 198 -1.33 2.24 -8.95
CA GLY A 198 -2.53 2.99 -8.56
C GLY A 198 -3.00 3.99 -9.62
N ILE A 199 -2.90 3.57 -10.86
CA ILE A 199 -3.77 4.01 -11.95
C ILE A 199 -4.51 2.77 -12.49
N PRO A 200 -5.61 2.94 -13.25
CA PRO A 200 -6.28 1.80 -13.87
C PRO A 200 -5.34 0.99 -14.77
N ALA A 201 -5.47 -0.34 -14.75
CA ALA A 201 -4.59 -1.25 -15.48
C ALA A 201 -4.55 -0.91 -16.97
N GLU A 202 -5.69 -0.67 -17.62
CA GLU A 202 -5.77 -0.38 -19.05
C GLU A 202 -4.97 0.88 -19.44
N ARG A 203 -4.84 1.83 -18.50
CA ARG A 203 -4.02 3.04 -18.67
C ARG A 203 -2.54 2.73 -18.46
N ALA A 204 -2.19 2.00 -17.40
CA ALA A 204 -0.80 1.61 -17.13
C ALA A 204 -0.22 0.77 -18.29
N TRP A 205 -1.01 -0.17 -18.80
CA TRP A 205 -0.62 -1.09 -19.85
C TRP A 205 -0.57 -0.41 -21.25
N LYS A 206 -1.18 0.76 -21.41
CA LYS A 206 -1.02 1.63 -22.59
C LYS A 206 0.16 2.60 -22.48
N ALA A 207 0.62 2.90 -21.26
CA ALA A 207 1.56 3.99 -21.01
C ALA A 207 2.91 3.88 -21.76
N PRO A 208 3.54 2.70 -21.94
CA PRO A 208 4.78 2.60 -22.72
C PRO A 208 4.60 2.96 -24.20
N TYR A 209 3.43 2.65 -24.78
CA TYR A 209 3.11 3.07 -26.14
C TYR A 209 3.03 4.60 -26.23
N ASP A 210 2.34 5.25 -25.30
CA ASP A 210 2.23 6.71 -25.28
C ASP A 210 3.58 7.38 -25.02
N LEU A 211 4.40 6.81 -24.13
CA LEU A 211 5.76 7.28 -23.89
C LEU A 211 6.60 7.19 -25.17
N ARG A 212 6.51 6.07 -25.90
CA ARG A 212 7.18 5.89 -27.19
C ARG A 212 6.73 6.93 -28.22
N GLN A 213 5.44 7.25 -28.28
CA GLN A 213 4.92 8.30 -29.18
C GLN A 213 5.47 9.68 -28.81
N ARG A 214 5.59 9.99 -27.52
CA ARG A 214 6.08 11.29 -27.03
C ARG A 214 7.58 11.48 -27.22
N LEU A 215 8.36 10.41 -27.07
CA LEU A 215 9.82 10.43 -27.24
C LEU A 215 10.26 10.16 -28.69
N GLY A 216 9.42 9.49 -29.49
CA GLY A 216 9.78 8.95 -30.79
C GLY A 216 10.58 7.64 -30.73
N HIS A 217 10.88 7.12 -29.52
CA HIS A 217 11.58 5.85 -29.31
C HIS A 217 11.21 5.26 -27.93
N LEU A 218 11.61 4.02 -27.70
CA LEU A 218 11.60 3.39 -26.37
C LEU A 218 12.91 2.67 -26.08
N ASP A 219 14.01 3.20 -26.60
CA ASP A 219 15.37 2.68 -26.41
C ASP A 219 15.90 2.93 -24.99
N PRO A 220 16.24 1.89 -24.20
CA PRO A 220 16.80 2.02 -22.86
C PRO A 220 18.04 2.91 -22.78
N ALA A 221 19.00 2.78 -23.70
CA ALA A 221 20.23 3.57 -23.68
C ALA A 221 19.95 5.06 -23.86
N ARG A 222 18.98 5.39 -24.71
CA ARG A 222 18.51 6.77 -24.89
C ARG A 222 17.73 7.28 -23.68
N LEU A 223 16.91 6.45 -23.03
CA LEU A 223 16.24 6.84 -21.79
C LEU A 223 17.25 7.19 -20.69
N VAL A 224 18.37 6.48 -20.60
CA VAL A 224 19.48 6.79 -19.69
C VAL A 224 20.18 8.10 -20.07
N ALA A 225 20.43 8.32 -21.36
CA ALA A 225 21.11 9.52 -21.86
C ALA A 225 20.24 10.79 -21.83
N GLU A 226 18.90 10.65 -21.89
CA GLU A 226 17.95 11.76 -22.09
C GLU A 226 16.90 11.84 -20.95
N PRO A 227 17.27 11.81 -19.65
CA PRO A 227 16.32 11.71 -18.54
C PRO A 227 15.39 12.92 -18.42
N GLU A 228 15.85 14.10 -18.86
CA GLU A 228 15.04 15.32 -18.93
C GLU A 228 13.89 15.20 -19.93
N GLN A 229 14.14 14.58 -21.08
CA GLN A 229 13.12 14.34 -22.10
C GLN A 229 12.10 13.30 -21.61
N VAL A 230 12.55 12.26 -20.90
CA VAL A 230 11.66 11.29 -20.25
C VAL A 230 10.72 12.01 -19.27
N ARG A 231 11.26 12.91 -18.44
CA ARG A 231 10.43 13.70 -17.51
C ARG A 231 9.43 14.57 -18.23
N ALA A 232 9.87 15.30 -19.26
CA ALA A 232 8.99 16.14 -20.05
C ALA A 232 7.87 15.31 -20.70
N ALA A 233 8.21 14.17 -21.31
CA ALA A 233 7.26 13.26 -21.94
C ALA A 233 6.21 12.73 -20.95
N VAL A 234 6.61 12.32 -19.74
CA VAL A 234 5.66 11.88 -18.71
C VAL A 234 4.73 13.01 -18.27
N ALA A 235 5.24 14.23 -18.21
CA ALA A 235 4.53 15.41 -17.68
C ALA A 235 3.69 16.18 -18.72
N GLN A 236 3.78 15.87 -20.02
CA GLN A 236 2.95 16.52 -21.05
C GLN A 236 1.44 16.46 -20.69
N PRO A 237 0.63 17.43 -21.16
CA PRO A 237 -0.82 17.47 -20.90
C PRO A 237 -1.50 16.12 -21.11
N THR A 238 -2.38 15.76 -20.19
CA THR A 238 -2.77 14.36 -19.93
C THR A 238 -1.54 13.54 -19.53
N ALA A 239 -1.00 13.83 -18.35
CA ALA A 239 0.21 13.18 -17.83
C ALA A 239 0.08 11.65 -17.88
N LEU A 240 1.15 10.94 -18.20
CA LEU A 240 1.09 9.47 -18.32
C LEU A 240 0.78 8.80 -16.97
N HIS A 241 1.19 9.42 -15.86
CA HIS A 241 0.98 8.89 -14.52
C HIS A 241 0.64 9.99 -13.52
N ARG A 242 -0.04 9.63 -12.42
CA ARG A 242 -0.31 10.54 -11.30
C ARG A 242 0.94 10.92 -10.49
N PHE A 243 1.97 10.09 -10.53
CA PHE A 243 3.28 10.32 -9.88
C PHE A 243 4.27 11.01 -10.81
N ILE A 244 3.90 12.19 -11.31
CA ILE A 244 4.62 12.91 -12.36
C ILE A 244 6.10 13.15 -12.01
N ASN A 245 6.40 13.41 -10.73
CA ASN A 245 7.76 13.72 -10.29
C ASN A 245 8.65 12.48 -10.08
N ASN A 246 8.07 11.33 -9.72
CA ASN A 246 8.84 10.13 -9.38
C ASN A 246 8.96 9.16 -10.56
N MET A 247 7.88 9.01 -11.34
CA MET A 247 7.79 8.04 -12.41
C MET A 247 8.98 8.12 -13.40
N PRO A 248 9.40 9.30 -13.88
CA PRO A 248 10.55 9.41 -14.79
C PRO A 248 11.83 8.80 -14.21
N GLY A 249 12.10 9.02 -12.92
CA GLY A 249 13.27 8.46 -12.25
C GLY A 249 13.24 6.93 -12.19
N TRP A 250 12.06 6.33 -11.99
CA TRP A 250 11.91 4.87 -12.00
C TRP A 250 12.08 4.26 -13.40
N LEU A 251 11.58 4.94 -14.44
CA LEU A 251 11.76 4.50 -15.83
C LEU A 251 13.24 4.53 -16.23
N VAL A 252 13.96 5.60 -15.87
CA VAL A 252 15.40 5.73 -16.11
C VAL A 252 16.18 4.68 -15.30
N ALA A 253 15.82 4.44 -14.04
CA ALA A 253 16.45 3.41 -13.22
C ALA A 253 16.27 2.00 -13.83
N ALA A 254 15.09 1.69 -14.35
CA ALA A 254 14.84 0.44 -15.07
C ALA A 254 15.68 0.34 -16.35
N ALA A 255 15.84 1.44 -17.09
CA ALA A 255 16.69 1.49 -18.27
C ALA A 255 18.17 1.21 -17.92
N ILE A 256 18.70 1.78 -16.83
CA ILE A 256 20.06 1.51 -16.34
C ILE A 256 20.26 0.02 -16.06
N LEU A 257 19.26 -0.67 -15.49
CA LEU A 257 19.34 -2.10 -15.19
C LEU A 257 19.32 -2.99 -16.44
N VAL A 258 18.80 -2.49 -17.57
CA VAL A 258 18.71 -3.25 -18.83
C VAL A 258 19.93 -3.03 -19.73
N VAL A 259 20.56 -1.86 -19.63
CA VAL A 259 21.75 -1.50 -20.42
C VAL A 259 23.04 -2.10 -19.84
N ASN A 260 23.07 -2.37 -18.53
CA ASN A 260 24.20 -2.99 -17.83
C ASN A 260 24.11 -4.51 -17.78
#